data_AF-A0A2S2NDG6-F1
#
_entry.id   AF-A0A2S2NDG6-F1
#
_cell.length_a   1.000
_cell.length_b   1.000
_cell.length_c   1.000
_cell.angle_alpha   90.00
_cell.angle_beta   90.00
_cell.angle_gamma   90.00
#
_symmetry.space_group_name_H-M   'P 1'
#
loop_
_entity.id
_entity.type
_entity.pdbx_description
1 polymer ?
#
loop_
_entity_poly.entity_id
_entity_poly.type
_entity_poly.pdbx_seq_one_letter_code
_entity_poly.pdbx_strand_id
1 'polypeptide(L)'
;IKINFRLSNFDEMMNRYKQLLTYIKTAVTRNHSEKSINSILDYISTSKNMDLLQNFYETTLDALKDAKNDRLWFKTNTKLGKLYFDLADYNKLTKILKQLHASCQVRYTYLSLNAWLLT
;
A
#
# COMPACT_ATOMS: atom_id res chain seq x y z
N ILE A 1 14.06 -8.00 8.13
CA ILE A 1 13.70 -7.24 6.90
C ILE A 1 14.86 -6.32 6.46
N LYS A 2 15.23 -5.27 7.23
CA LYS A 2 16.32 -4.34 6.85
C LYS A 2 17.70 -5.01 6.64
N ILE A 3 18.04 -6.04 7.41
CA ILE A 3 19.29 -6.81 7.26
C ILE A 3 19.28 -7.63 5.96
N ASN A 4 18.19 -8.32 5.63
CA ASN A 4 18.09 -9.12 4.40
C ASN A 4 18.15 -8.28 3.12
N PHE A 5 17.67 -7.03 3.18
CA PHE A 5 17.82 -6.08 2.07
C PHE A 5 19.28 -5.70 1.81
N ARG A 6 20.09 -5.57 2.87
CA ARG A 6 21.54 -5.35 2.71
C ARG A 6 22.28 -6.59 2.20
N LEU A 7 21.72 -7.78 2.43
CA LEU A 7 22.29 -9.06 1.99
C LEU A 7 21.77 -9.51 0.60
N SER A 8 21.00 -8.66 -0.10
CA SER A 8 20.34 -8.98 -1.38
C SER A 8 19.47 -10.24 -1.36
N ASN A 9 19.04 -10.69 -0.17
CA ASN A 9 18.19 -11.86 -0.03
C ASN A 9 16.72 -11.42 -0.04
N PHE A 10 16.21 -11.21 -1.25
CA PHE A 10 14.91 -10.62 -1.51
C PHE A 10 13.73 -11.56 -1.17
N ASP A 11 13.90 -12.87 -1.38
CA ASP A 11 12.87 -13.87 -1.09
C ASP A 11 12.60 -13.97 0.41
N GLU A 12 13.68 -14.10 1.20
CA GLU A 12 13.57 -14.18 2.66
C GLU A 12 13.08 -12.85 3.28
N MET A 13 13.38 -11.73 2.62
CA MET A 13 12.82 -10.44 3.00
C MET A 13 11.31 -10.39 2.81
N MET A 14 10.81 -10.87 1.67
CA MET A 14 9.39 -10.91 1.35
C MET A 14 8.63 -11.84 2.30
N ASN A 15 9.19 -13.02 2.61
CA ASN A 15 8.62 -13.95 3.57
C ASN A 15 8.44 -13.31 4.96
N ARG A 16 9.47 -12.62 5.45
CA ARG A 16 9.39 -11.89 6.73
C ARG A 16 8.44 -10.71 6.68
N TYR A 17 8.31 -10.06 5.53
CA TYR A 17 7.34 -8.98 5.37
C TYR A 17 5.90 -9.48 5.41
N LYS A 18 5.60 -10.60 4.72
CA LYS A 18 4.30 -11.26 4.80
C LYS A 18 3.95 -11.68 6.23
N GLN A 19 4.92 -12.24 6.96
CA GLN A 19 4.75 -12.54 8.39
C GLN A 19 4.48 -11.28 9.22
N LEU A 20 5.15 -10.15 8.96
CA LEU A 20 4.87 -8.90 9.67
C LEU A 20 3.41 -8.43 9.44
N LEU A 21 2.94 -8.54 8.20
CA LEU A 21 1.58 -8.13 7.82
C LEU A 21 0.49 -8.97 8.52
N THR A 22 0.76 -10.23 8.88
CA THR A 22 -0.20 -11.03 9.67
C THR A 22 -0.30 -10.52 11.10
N TYR A 23 0.82 -10.15 11.74
CA TYR A 23 0.80 -9.57 13.09
C TYR A 23 0.10 -8.21 13.15
N ILE A 24 0.23 -7.40 12.09
CA ILE A 24 -0.44 -6.10 11.97
C ILE A 24 -1.96 -6.22 11.99
N LYS A 25 -2.52 -7.36 11.55
CA LYS A 25 -3.97 -7.61 11.57
C LYS A 25 -4.52 -7.91 12.96
N THR A 26 -3.71 -8.44 13.89
CA THR A 26 -4.23 -9.05 15.13
C THR A 26 -3.65 -8.48 16.42
N ALA A 27 -2.39 -8.06 16.44
CA ALA A 27 -1.64 -7.89 17.67
C ALA A 27 -1.26 -6.44 18.02
N VAL A 28 -1.46 -5.49 17.11
CA VAL A 28 -0.91 -4.12 17.25
C VAL A 28 -1.92 -3.04 16.88
N THR A 29 -1.81 -1.89 17.54
CA THR A 29 -2.66 -0.74 17.25
C THR A 29 -2.43 -0.23 15.83
N ARG A 30 -3.50 0.23 15.17
CA ARG A 30 -3.47 0.74 13.79
C ARG A 30 -2.37 1.77 13.55
N ASN A 31 -2.15 2.69 14.50
CA ASN A 31 -1.13 3.73 14.41
C ASN A 31 0.30 3.16 14.43
N HIS A 32 0.56 2.12 15.22
CA HIS A 32 1.88 1.50 15.27
C HIS A 32 2.16 0.70 13.99
N SER A 33 1.14 -0.01 13.49
CA SER A 33 1.18 -0.73 12.22
C SER A 33 1.46 0.21 11.05
N GLU A 34 0.77 1.36 10.99
CA GLU A 34 1.01 2.38 9.97
C GLU A 34 2.44 2.92 9.98
N LYS A 35 3.00 3.23 11.17
CA LYS A 35 4.39 3.69 11.28
C LYS A 35 5.38 2.63 10.77
N SER A 36 5.16 1.38 11.14
CA SER A 36 6.03 0.26 10.74
C SER A 36 5.99 0.03 9.22
N ILE A 37 4.80 -0.02 8.64
CA ILE A 37 4.62 -0.16 7.18
C ILE A 37 5.26 1.02 6.44
N ASN A 38 5.01 2.27 6.86
CA ASN A 38 5.62 3.43 6.22
C ASN A 38 7.15 3.37 6.26
N SER A 39 7.75 3.02 7.41
CA SER A 39 9.20 2.91 7.51
C SER A 39 9.78 1.85 6.55
N ILE A 40 9.07 0.75 6.34
CA ILE A 40 9.49 -0.31 5.42
C ILE A 40 9.32 0.13 3.96
N LEU A 41 8.17 0.69 3.61
CA LEU A 41 7.90 1.20 2.25
C LEU A 41 8.88 2.31 1.85
N ASP A 42 9.18 3.24 2.76
CA ASP A 42 10.14 4.32 2.49
C ASP A 42 11.55 3.74 2.30
N TYR A 43 11.94 2.73 3.07
CA TYR A 43 13.22 2.05 2.88
C TYR A 43 13.30 1.33 1.53
N ILE A 44 12.28 0.57 1.17
CA ILE A 44 12.24 -0.20 -0.09
C ILE A 44 12.13 0.70 -1.30
N SER A 45 11.47 1.87 -1.19
CA SER A 45 11.36 2.83 -2.29
C SER A 45 12.69 3.38 -2.79
N THR A 46 13.79 3.16 -2.04
CA THR A 46 15.16 3.48 -2.47
C THR A 46 15.80 2.39 -3.36
N SER A 47 15.16 1.22 -3.46
CA SER A 47 15.63 0.11 -4.29
C SER A 47 15.46 0.40 -5.78
N LYS A 48 16.44 -0.02 -6.59
CA LYS A 48 16.34 0.00 -8.06
C LYS A 48 15.64 -1.23 -8.65
N ASN A 49 15.39 -2.26 -7.83
CA ASN A 49 14.73 -3.48 -8.29
C ASN A 49 13.21 -3.25 -8.37
N MET A 50 12.71 -3.11 -9.59
CA MET A 50 11.31 -2.76 -9.87
C MET A 50 10.35 -3.92 -9.57
N ASP A 51 10.75 -5.15 -9.84
CA ASP A 51 9.95 -6.36 -9.53
C ASP A 51 9.77 -6.54 -8.03
N LEU A 52 10.83 -6.27 -7.26
CA LEU A 52 10.76 -6.26 -5.80
C LEU A 52 9.80 -5.18 -5.31
N LEU A 53 9.91 -3.96 -5.86
CA LEU A 53 9.03 -2.85 -5.51
C LEU A 53 7.57 -3.18 -5.76
N GLN A 54 7.28 -3.75 -6.95
CA GLN A 54 5.94 -4.18 -7.32
C GLN A 54 5.39 -5.19 -6.30
N ASN A 55 6.13 -6.26 -6.03
CA ASN A 55 5.69 -7.30 -5.08
C ASN A 55 5.43 -6.73 -3.69
N PHE A 56 6.26 -5.80 -3.22
CA PHE A 56 6.06 -5.15 -1.93
C PHE A 56 4.80 -4.29 -1.91
N TYR A 57 4.58 -3.46 -2.92
CA TYR A 57 3.40 -2.61 -2.98
C TYR A 57 2.11 -3.43 -3.08
N GLU A 58 2.06 -4.44 -3.96
CA GLU A 58 0.88 -5.31 -4.12
C GLU A 58 0.55 -6.05 -2.82
N THR A 59 1.55 -6.71 -2.21
CA THR A 59 1.36 -7.44 -0.94
C THR A 59 0.90 -6.51 0.18
N THR A 60 1.42 -5.27 0.21
CA THR A 60 1.01 -4.28 1.21
C THR A 60 -0.42 -3.82 0.98
N LEU A 61 -0.82 -3.56 -0.27
CA LEU A 61 -2.16 -3.11 -0.60
C LEU A 61 -3.22 -4.14 -0.22
N ASP A 62 -2.96 -5.43 -0.43
CA ASP A 62 -3.87 -6.50 -0.03
C ASP A 62 -4.05 -6.53 1.49
N ALA A 63 -2.95 -6.47 2.24
CA ALA A 63 -3.01 -6.45 3.70
C ALA A 63 -3.72 -5.19 4.26
N LEU A 64 -3.51 -4.03 3.63
CA LEU A 64 -4.16 -2.78 4.02
C LEU A 64 -5.66 -2.75 3.69
N LYS A 65 -6.07 -3.40 2.60
CA LYS A 65 -7.47 -3.56 2.23
C LYS A 65 -8.21 -4.40 3.28
N ASP A 66 -7.63 -5.52 3.70
CA ASP A 66 -8.18 -6.37 4.75
C ASP A 66 -8.24 -5.64 6.10
N ALA A 67 -7.21 -4.84 6.42
CA ALA A 67 -7.15 -4.04 7.64
C ALA A 67 -8.06 -2.79 7.62
N LYS A 68 -8.84 -2.59 6.55
CA LYS A 68 -9.68 -1.39 6.32
C LYS A 68 -8.90 -0.09 6.54
N ASN A 69 -7.67 -0.05 6.05
CA ASN A 69 -6.78 1.10 6.19
C ASN A 69 -6.75 2.00 4.96
N ASP A 70 -7.89 2.62 4.66
CA ASP A 70 -8.11 3.39 3.44
C ASP A 70 -7.10 4.51 3.23
N ARG A 71 -6.68 5.19 4.31
CA ARG A 71 -5.71 6.30 4.23
C ARG A 71 -4.34 5.85 3.73
N LEU A 72 -3.77 4.82 4.37
CA LEU A 72 -2.46 4.30 3.98
C LEU A 72 -2.54 3.50 2.67
N TRP A 73 -3.66 2.81 2.45
CA TRP A 73 -3.94 2.11 1.21
C TRP A 73 -3.91 3.08 0.03
N PHE A 74 -4.64 4.20 0.11
CA PHE A 74 -4.67 5.20 -0.96
C PHE A 74 -3.27 5.75 -1.28
N LYS A 75 -2.50 6.14 -0.25
CA LYS A 75 -1.13 6.64 -0.41
C LYS A 75 -0.21 5.62 -1.09
N THR A 76 -0.32 4.35 -0.70
CA THR A 76 0.48 3.26 -1.26
C THR A 76 0.06 2.96 -2.70
N ASN A 77 -1.25 3.04 -2.99
CA ASN A 77 -1.80 2.78 -4.31
C ASN A 77 -1.36 3.86 -5.32
N THR A 78 -1.26 5.12 -4.89
CA THR A 78 -0.66 6.20 -5.70
C THR A 78 0.82 5.94 -6.00
N LYS A 79 1.61 5.44 -5.04
CA LYS A 79 3.03 5.08 -5.26
C LYS A 79 3.16 3.96 -6.30
N LEU A 80 2.30 2.93 -6.22
CA LEU A 80 2.27 1.84 -7.20
C LEU A 80 1.83 2.33 -8.59
N GLY A 81 0.83 3.22 -8.66
CA GLY A 81 0.43 3.85 -9.92
C GLY A 81 1.60 4.61 -10.57
N LYS A 82 2.34 5.40 -9.80
CA LYS A 82 3.55 6.08 -10.31
C LYS A 82 4.58 5.08 -10.84
N LEU A 83 4.82 3.97 -10.13
CA LEU A 83 5.73 2.93 -10.59
C LEU A 83 5.32 2.35 -11.95
N TYR A 84 4.04 2.06 -12.15
CA TYR A 84 3.56 1.56 -13.46
C TYR A 84 3.64 2.60 -14.57
N PHE A 85 3.44 3.87 -14.24
CA PHE A 85 3.65 4.97 -15.18
C PHE A 85 5.11 5.05 -15.61
N ASP A 86 6.06 4.98 -14.67
CA ASP A 86 7.49 5.01 -14.93
C ASP A 86 7.96 3.78 -15.75
N LEU A 87 7.28 2.64 -15.60
CA LEU A 87 7.49 1.40 -16.37
C LEU A 87 6.79 1.37 -17.74
N ALA A 88 6.00 2.39 -18.08
CA ALA A 88 5.12 2.41 -19.25
C ALA A 88 4.11 1.23 -19.32
N ASP A 89 3.78 0.60 -18.19
CA ASP A 89 2.74 -0.44 -18.11
C ASP A 89 1.36 0.21 -17.90
N TYR A 90 0.82 0.76 -18.99
CA TYR A 90 -0.47 1.46 -18.98
C TYR A 90 -1.65 0.53 -18.67
N ASN A 91 -1.51 -0.77 -18.91
CA ASN A 91 -2.56 -1.75 -18.63
C ASN A 91 -2.77 -1.89 -17.12
N LYS A 92 -1.68 -2.05 -16.36
CA LYS A 92 -1.75 -2.10 -14.89
C LYS A 92 -2.09 -0.73 -14.31
N LEU A 93 -1.52 0.36 -14.84
CA LEU A 93 -1.84 1.72 -14.41
C LEU A 93 -3.34 2.03 -14.49
N THR A 94 -4.00 1.66 -15.59
CA THR A 94 -5.44 1.87 -15.78
C THR A 94 -6.26 1.20 -14.67
N LYS A 95 -5.84 0.00 -14.21
CA LYS A 95 -6.51 -0.69 -13.10
C LYS A 95 -6.36 0.09 -11.78
N ILE A 96 -5.16 0.59 -11.50
CA ILE A 96 -4.88 1.39 -10.30
C ILE A 96 -5.69 2.69 -10.32
N LEU A 97 -5.74 3.39 -11.47
CA LEU A 97 -6.52 4.62 -11.62
C LEU A 97 -8.02 4.41 -11.40
N LYS A 98 -8.58 3.31 -11.92
CA LYS A 98 -9.99 2.94 -11.65
C LYS A 98 -10.26 2.74 -10.16
N GLN A 99 -9.35 2.04 -9.46
CA GLN A 99 -9.46 1.82 -8.01
C GLN A 99 -9.35 3.13 -7.22
N LEU A 100 -8.40 4.01 -7.58
CA LEU A 100 -8.24 5.33 -6.96
C LEU A 100 -9.47 6.20 -7.19
N HIS A 101 -10.00 6.23 -8.42
CA HIS A 101 -11.20 7.00 -8.76
C HIS A 101 -12.42 6.52 -7.97
N ALA A 102 -12.64 5.20 -7.89
CA ALA A 102 -13.71 4.63 -7.08
C ALA A 102 -13.57 5.00 -5.60
N SER A 103 -12.36 4.95 -5.05
CA SER A 103 -12.08 5.37 -3.67
C SER A 103 -12.42 6.84 -3.42
N CYS A 104 -12.22 7.72 -4.41
CA CYS A 104 -12.59 9.14 -4.32
C CYS A 104 -14.10 9.36 -4.44
N GLN A 105 -14.78 8.69 -5.37
CA GLN A 105 -16.23 8.83 -5.57
C GLN A 105 -17.04 8.44 -4.33
N VAL A 106 -16.64 7.36 -3.66
CA VAL A 106 -17.25 6.92 -2.40
C VAL A 106 -17.17 8.02 -1.34
N ARG A 107 -16.07 8.78 -1.28
CA ARG A 107 -15.92 9.87 -0.31
C ARG A 107 -16.84 11.07 -0.60
N TYR A 108 -17.11 11.36 -1.88
CA TYR A 108 -18.03 12.45 -2.25
C TYR A 108 -19.48 12.13 -1.90
N THR A 109 -19.94 10.89 -2.07
CA THR A 109 -21.30 10.49 -1.68
C THR A 109 -21.49 10.49 -0.17
N TYR A 110 -20.49 10.11 0.63
CA TYR A 110 -20.55 10.28 2.09
C TYR A 110 -20.55 11.75 2.53
N LEU A 111 -19.77 12.62 1.87
CA LEU A 111 -19.80 14.06 2.18
C LEU A 111 -21.14 14.69 1.79
N SER A 112 -21.74 14.31 0.65
CA SER A 112 -23.05 14.83 0.24
C SER A 112 -24.19 14.34 1.14
N LEU A 113 -24.18 13.07 1.58
CA LEU A 113 -25.18 12.54 2.51
C LEU A 113 -25.05 13.13 3.93
N ASN A 114 -23.83 13.35 4.42
CA ASN A 114 -23.64 13.96 5.75
C ASN A 114 -23.91 15.47 5.76
N ALA A 115 -23.77 16.16 4.62
CA ALA A 115 -24.18 17.56 4.51
C ALA A 115 -25.70 17.75 4.62
N TRP A 116 -26.50 16.77 4.19
CA TRP A 116 -27.96 16.78 4.34
C TRP A 116 -28.47 16.32 5.71
N LEU A 117 -27.65 15.58 6.48
CA LEU A 117 -28.01 15.14 7.84
C LEU A 117 -27.68 16.17 8.94
N LEU A 118 -26.99 17.27 8.58
CA LEU A 118 -26.59 18.36 9.49
C LEU A 118 -27.34 19.69 9.21
N THR A 119 -28.38 19.67 8.39
CA THR A 119 -29.32 20.78 8.14
C THR A 119 -30.73 20.33 8.46
#